data_AF-A0AAX0ZD14-F1
#
_entry.id   AF-A0AAX0ZD14-F1
#
_cell.length_a   1.000
_cell.length_b   1.000
_cell.length_c   1.000
_cell.angle_alpha   90.00
_cell.angle_beta   90.00
_cell.angle_gamma   90.00
#
_symmetry.space_group_name_H-M   'P 1'
#
loop_
_entity.id
_entity.type
_entity.pdbx_description
1 polymer ?
#
loop_
_entity_poly.entity_id
_entity_poly.type
_entity_poly.pdbx_seq_one_letter_code
_entity_poly.pdbx_strand_id
1 'polypeptide(L)'
;MKTNKRTMISVFILVFTLMMSTACGKNETANGSSSNKAQAKQEKIEKMTDKEYASWYKGYLKRFEDRLMTFILTLVPMDEVYNKEWASDLEKEINSMRELLSEAKEKENKVPDTYKEVNSYLVKTDDKFEPLLKDILKVTKQDKVVDDDLNFINARMKKALEEMDHAKTEISKIEDEKAKDTPKDKSKS
;
A
#
# COMPACT_ATOMS: atom_id res chain seq x y z
N MET A 1 1.73 -14.30 34.92
CA MET A 1 2.01 -13.47 33.73
C MET A 1 0.71 -12.85 33.27
N LYS A 2 0.60 -11.51 33.29
CA LYS A 2 -0.53 -10.77 32.70
C LYS A 2 -0.29 -10.70 31.20
N THR A 3 -1.17 -11.27 30.40
CA THR A 3 -1.10 -11.21 28.93
C THR A 3 -1.56 -9.81 28.47
N ASN A 4 -0.65 -9.05 27.87
CA ASN A 4 -0.90 -7.70 27.31
C ASN A 4 -1.63 -7.77 25.96
N LYS A 5 -2.84 -8.33 25.96
CA LYS A 5 -3.70 -8.48 24.77
C LYS A 5 -4.16 -7.16 24.13
N ARG A 6 -3.78 -5.99 24.66
CA ARG A 6 -4.36 -4.70 24.27
C ARG A 6 -3.68 -4.02 23.09
N THR A 7 -2.40 -4.28 22.82
CA THR A 7 -1.63 -3.46 21.88
C THR A 7 -1.81 -3.89 20.42
N MET A 8 -1.91 -5.21 20.15
CA MET A 8 -2.19 -5.71 18.80
C MET A 8 -3.53 -5.21 18.23
N ILE A 9 -4.55 -5.07 19.09
CA ILE A 9 -5.91 -4.70 18.69
C ILE A 9 -5.94 -3.36 17.92
N SER A 10 -5.10 -2.38 18.26
CA SER A 10 -5.16 -1.05 17.64
C SER A 10 -4.66 -1.03 16.19
N VAL A 11 -3.68 -1.87 15.81
CA VAL A 11 -3.19 -1.96 14.43
C VAL A 11 -4.16 -2.77 13.57
N PHE A 12 -4.72 -3.84 14.12
CA PHE A 12 -5.79 -4.59 13.46
C PHE A 12 -6.96 -3.67 13.08
N ILE A 13 -7.42 -2.78 13.97
CA ILE A 13 -8.51 -1.83 13.69
C ILE A 13 -8.19 -0.91 12.50
N LEU A 14 -6.95 -0.39 12.41
CA LEU A 14 -6.53 0.49 11.30
C LEU A 14 -6.44 -0.26 9.95
N VAL A 15 -6.01 -1.52 9.96
CA VAL A 15 -6.02 -2.36 8.76
C VAL A 15 -7.43 -2.71 8.32
N PHE A 16 -8.33 -2.96 9.28
CA PHE A 16 -9.76 -3.13 8.99
C PHE A 16 -10.37 -1.87 8.37
N THR A 17 -10.03 -0.66 8.83
CA THR A 17 -10.50 0.58 8.17
C THR A 17 -9.94 0.74 6.75
N LEU A 18 -8.68 0.37 6.53
CA LEU A 18 -8.09 0.40 5.18
C LEU A 18 -8.82 -0.55 4.23
N MET A 19 -9.11 -1.79 4.66
CA MET A 19 -9.80 -2.79 3.84
C MET A 19 -11.27 -2.44 3.56
N MET A 20 -11.97 -1.80 4.50
CA MET A 20 -13.38 -1.43 4.31
C MET A 20 -13.56 -0.26 3.34
N SER A 21 -12.49 0.46 3.00
CA SER A 21 -12.52 1.61 2.09
C SER A 21 -12.54 1.22 0.60
N THR A 22 -12.32 -0.06 0.25
CA THR A 22 -12.26 -0.52 -1.16
C THR A 22 -13.60 -0.99 -1.73
N ALA A 23 -14.69 -0.83 -0.99
CA ALA A 23 -16.02 -1.22 -1.45
C ALA A 23 -16.73 -0.09 -2.22
N CYS A 24 -16.44 0.04 -3.52
CA CYS A 24 -17.42 0.34 -4.58
C CYS A 24 -16.70 0.65 -5.90
N GLY A 25 -16.99 -0.11 -6.97
CA GLY A 25 -16.49 0.23 -8.31
C GLY A 25 -16.57 -0.91 -9.30
N LYS A 26 -17.78 -1.11 -9.81
CA LYS A 26 -18.21 -2.01 -10.89
C LYS A 26 -17.16 -2.18 -12.00
N ASN A 27 -16.76 -3.43 -12.27
CA ASN A 27 -15.81 -3.75 -13.32
C ASN A 27 -16.52 -3.75 -14.68
N GLU A 28 -16.17 -2.83 -15.57
CA GLU A 28 -16.46 -2.96 -17.01
C GLU A 28 -15.14 -2.98 -17.79
N THR A 29 -14.87 -4.15 -18.38
CA THR A 29 -13.73 -4.42 -19.24
C THR A 29 -14.01 -3.83 -20.62
N ALA A 30 -13.17 -2.91 -21.10
CA ALA A 30 -13.15 -2.49 -22.50
C ALA A 30 -11.73 -2.61 -23.06
N ASN A 31 -11.57 -3.65 -23.87
CA ASN A 31 -10.44 -3.96 -24.74
C ASN A 31 -10.46 -3.02 -25.96
N GLY A 32 -9.29 -2.53 -26.38
CA GLY A 32 -9.18 -1.60 -27.50
C GLY A 32 -7.73 -1.47 -27.94
N SER A 33 -7.33 -2.35 -28.85
CA SER A 33 -6.03 -2.35 -29.53
C SER A 33 -6.01 -1.31 -30.64
N SER A 34 -4.93 -0.53 -30.77
CA SER A 34 -4.38 -0.22 -32.09
C SER A 34 -2.93 0.26 -32.04
N SER A 35 -2.17 -0.23 -33.00
CA SER A 35 -0.73 -0.06 -33.24
C SER A 35 -0.49 1.04 -34.28
N ASN A 36 0.54 1.89 -34.11
CA ASN A 36 1.63 2.00 -35.10
C ASN A 36 2.72 3.05 -34.77
N LYS A 37 3.96 2.58 -34.96
CA LYS A 37 5.18 3.23 -35.50
C LYS A 37 5.86 4.43 -34.79
N ALA A 38 6.90 4.04 -34.04
CA ALA A 38 8.30 4.49 -34.07
C ALA A 38 8.69 5.92 -34.51
N GLN A 39 9.33 6.65 -33.60
CA GLN A 39 10.49 7.50 -33.90
C GLN A 39 11.37 7.65 -32.65
N ALA A 40 12.64 7.25 -32.74
CA ALA A 40 13.63 7.38 -31.66
C ALA A 40 14.16 8.83 -31.58
N LYS A 41 13.88 9.54 -30.47
CA LYS A 41 14.54 10.81 -30.12
C LYS A 41 14.30 11.14 -28.64
N GLN A 42 15.36 11.02 -27.82
CA GLN A 42 15.34 10.97 -26.35
C GLN A 42 14.44 9.82 -25.85
N GLU A 43 14.89 9.00 -24.91
CA GLU A 43 13.94 8.18 -24.13
C GLU A 43 13.11 9.14 -23.28
N LYS A 44 12.16 9.83 -23.93
CA LYS A 44 11.02 10.43 -23.27
C LYS A 44 10.32 9.24 -22.65
N ILE A 45 10.63 8.94 -21.40
CA ILE A 45 9.99 7.87 -20.64
C ILE A 45 8.50 8.10 -20.82
N GLU A 46 7.87 7.22 -21.57
CA GLU A 46 6.46 7.35 -21.89
C GLU A 46 5.71 7.17 -20.57
N LYS A 47 5.08 8.26 -20.11
CA LYS A 47 4.21 8.20 -18.94
C LYS A 47 3.05 7.27 -19.27
N MET A 48 2.64 6.49 -18.28
CA MET A 48 1.38 5.75 -18.32
C MET A 48 0.24 6.73 -18.57
N THR A 49 -0.78 6.28 -19.29
CA THR A 49 -2.06 6.97 -19.34
C THR A 49 -2.75 6.95 -17.97
N ASP A 50 -3.66 7.90 -17.76
CA ASP A 50 -4.49 7.94 -16.55
C ASP A 50 -5.22 6.61 -16.27
N LYS A 51 -5.67 5.91 -17.33
CA LYS A 51 -6.36 4.63 -17.22
C LYS A 51 -5.41 3.50 -16.81
N GLU A 52 -4.22 3.46 -17.40
CA GLU A 52 -3.19 2.47 -17.05
C GLU A 52 -2.71 2.64 -15.61
N TYR A 53 -2.46 3.88 -15.19
CA TYR A 53 -2.06 4.16 -13.81
C TYR A 53 -3.17 3.80 -12.82
N ALA A 54 -4.43 4.21 -13.07
CA ALA A 54 -5.55 3.86 -12.21
C ALA A 54 -5.75 2.34 -12.09
N SER A 55 -5.61 1.61 -13.20
CA SER A 55 -5.68 0.15 -13.20
C SER A 55 -4.53 -0.48 -12.39
N TRP A 56 -3.30 0.01 -12.55
CA TRP A 56 -2.17 -0.44 -11.74
C TRP A 56 -2.39 -0.13 -10.26
N TYR A 57 -2.79 1.10 -9.92
CA TYR A 57 -3.04 1.54 -8.55
C TYR A 57 -4.07 0.65 -7.85
N LYS A 58 -5.20 0.34 -8.51
CA LYS A 58 -6.23 -0.58 -7.97
C LYS A 58 -5.66 -1.97 -7.71
N GLY A 59 -4.83 -2.49 -8.62
CA GLY A 59 -4.16 -3.78 -8.46
C GLY A 59 -3.07 -3.77 -7.39
N TYR A 60 -2.33 -2.66 -7.26
CA TYR A 60 -1.34 -2.42 -6.21
C TYR A 60 -2.01 -2.41 -4.84
N LEU A 61 -3.10 -1.65 -4.69
CA LEU A 61 -3.78 -1.49 -3.42
C LEU A 61 -4.35 -2.82 -2.90
N LYS A 62 -4.97 -3.61 -3.78
CA LYS A 62 -5.46 -4.94 -3.40
C LYS A 62 -4.33 -5.84 -2.89
N ARG A 63 -3.20 -5.90 -3.61
CA ARG A 63 -2.02 -6.68 -3.19
C ARG A 63 -1.44 -6.14 -1.89
N PHE A 64 -1.46 -4.83 -1.68
CA PHE A 64 -1.00 -4.20 -0.45
C PHE A 64 -1.86 -4.65 0.74
N GLU A 65 -3.18 -4.61 0.61
CA GLU A 65 -4.11 -5.06 1.66
C GLU A 65 -3.93 -6.55 1.97
N ASP A 66 -3.84 -7.40 0.93
CA ASP A 66 -3.64 -8.85 1.08
C ASP A 66 -2.30 -9.18 1.78
N ARG A 67 -1.20 -8.56 1.35
CA ARG A 67 0.13 -8.78 1.93
C ARG A 67 0.24 -8.17 3.34
N LEU A 68 -0.32 -6.99 3.58
CA LEU A 68 -0.33 -6.35 4.90
C LEU A 68 -1.06 -7.21 5.94
N MET A 69 -2.19 -7.81 5.56
CA MET A 69 -2.95 -8.67 6.46
C MET A 69 -2.17 -9.93 6.83
N THR A 70 -1.61 -10.60 5.82
CA THR A 70 -0.77 -11.78 6.02
C THR A 70 0.41 -11.44 6.93
N PHE A 71 1.10 -10.33 6.63
CA PHE A 71 2.20 -9.82 7.45
C PHE A 71 1.79 -9.61 8.92
N ILE A 72 0.67 -8.92 9.18
CA ILE A 72 0.20 -8.66 10.55
C ILE A 72 -0.20 -9.93 11.28
N LEU A 73 -0.80 -10.91 10.60
CA LEU A 73 -1.10 -12.20 11.22
C LEU A 73 0.19 -12.95 11.61
N THR A 74 1.25 -12.83 10.80
CA THR A 74 2.57 -13.39 11.11
C THR A 74 3.28 -12.64 12.24
N LEU A 75 2.84 -11.44 12.62
CA LEU A 75 3.38 -10.70 13.77
C LEU A 75 2.90 -11.23 15.14
N VAL A 76 1.86 -12.06 15.20
CA VAL A 76 1.24 -12.57 16.46
C VAL A 76 2.24 -13.26 17.41
N PRO A 77 3.24 -14.02 16.94
CA PRO A 77 4.20 -14.68 17.81
C PRO A 77 5.31 -13.77 18.37
N MET A 78 5.30 -12.44 18.09
CA MET A 78 6.28 -11.52 18.67
C MET A 78 6.25 -11.49 20.21
N ASP A 79 5.16 -11.89 20.84
CA ASP A 79 5.02 -11.92 22.32
C ASP A 79 5.59 -13.22 22.95
N GLU A 80 6.08 -14.16 22.15
CA GLU A 80 6.59 -15.47 22.58
C GLU A 80 8.11 -15.59 22.41
N VAL A 81 8.69 -16.68 22.92
CA VAL A 81 10.13 -16.96 22.76
C VAL A 81 10.45 -17.19 21.27
N TYR A 82 11.59 -16.66 20.83
CA TYR A 82 12.07 -16.83 19.46
C TYR A 82 11.91 -18.26 18.92
N ASN A 83 11.20 -18.39 17.81
CA ASN A 83 11.06 -19.61 17.04
C ASN A 83 11.62 -19.39 15.62
N LYS A 84 12.58 -20.23 15.20
CA LYS A 84 13.25 -20.13 13.88
C LYS A 84 12.30 -20.26 12.70
N GLU A 85 11.30 -21.14 12.78
CA GLU A 85 10.33 -21.34 11.70
C GLU A 85 9.46 -20.10 11.53
N TRP A 86 8.91 -19.62 12.64
CA TRP A 86 8.16 -18.37 12.66
C TRP A 86 8.99 -17.18 12.15
N ALA A 87 10.24 -17.03 12.61
CA ALA A 87 11.11 -15.94 12.19
C ALA A 87 11.42 -16.00 10.69
N SER A 88 11.60 -17.19 10.14
CA SER A 88 11.76 -17.42 8.70
C SER A 88 10.51 -17.00 7.93
N ASP A 89 9.32 -17.37 8.40
CA ASP A 89 8.07 -16.99 7.73
C ASP A 89 7.81 -15.49 7.82
N LEU A 90 8.12 -14.85 8.97
CA LEU A 90 8.08 -13.40 9.10
C LEU A 90 9.04 -12.72 8.11
N GLU A 91 10.26 -13.22 7.95
CA GLU A 91 11.21 -12.67 6.99
C GLU A 91 10.72 -12.77 5.53
N LYS A 92 10.05 -13.87 5.17
CA LYS A 92 9.39 -14.00 3.85
C LYS A 92 8.31 -12.94 3.65
N GLU A 93 7.43 -12.74 4.64
CA GLU A 93 6.37 -11.73 4.54
C GLU A 93 6.94 -10.31 4.49
N ILE A 94 8.02 -10.03 5.23
CA ILE A 94 8.73 -8.76 5.16
C ILE A 94 9.30 -8.52 3.76
N ASN A 95 9.96 -9.51 3.18
CA ASN A 95 10.53 -9.38 1.83
C ASN A 95 9.44 -9.22 0.77
N SER A 96 8.32 -9.94 0.91
CA SER A 96 7.12 -9.78 0.08
C SER A 96 6.55 -8.36 0.18
N MET A 97 6.48 -7.77 1.38
CA MET A 97 6.04 -6.38 1.55
C MET A 97 7.02 -5.39 0.91
N ARG A 98 8.33 -5.56 1.10
CA ARG A 98 9.36 -4.70 0.48
C ARG A 98 9.26 -4.69 -1.04
N GLU A 99 9.15 -5.87 -1.65
CA GLU A 99 9.02 -6.01 -3.10
C GLU A 99 7.79 -5.24 -3.63
N LEU A 100 6.65 -5.35 -2.95
CA LEU A 100 5.48 -4.61 -3.37
C LEU A 100 5.68 -3.09 -3.22
N LEU A 101 6.20 -2.65 -2.08
CA LEU A 101 6.37 -1.24 -1.76
C LEU A 101 7.35 -0.54 -2.74
N SER A 102 8.39 -1.25 -3.21
CA SER A 102 9.35 -0.70 -4.18
C SER A 102 8.74 -0.40 -5.54
N GLU A 103 7.64 -1.07 -5.94
CA GLU A 103 6.98 -0.84 -7.22
C GLU A 103 6.57 0.63 -7.42
N ALA A 104 6.22 1.34 -6.34
CA ALA A 104 5.83 2.76 -6.41
C ALA A 104 7.00 3.66 -6.83
N LYS A 105 8.22 3.35 -6.34
CA LYS A 105 9.45 4.03 -6.75
C LYS A 105 9.85 3.66 -8.17
N GLU A 106 9.76 2.38 -8.53
CA GLU A 106 10.07 1.90 -9.89
C GLU A 106 9.20 2.55 -10.97
N LYS A 107 7.98 2.98 -10.60
CA LYS A 107 7.04 3.64 -11.51
C LYS A 107 7.10 5.15 -11.51
N GLU A 108 7.88 5.78 -10.63
CA GLU A 108 7.87 7.23 -10.39
C GLU A 108 8.02 8.05 -11.69
N ASN A 109 8.91 7.63 -12.59
CA ASN A 109 9.14 8.31 -13.87
C ASN A 109 8.03 8.09 -14.93
N LYS A 110 7.15 7.12 -14.70
CA LYS A 110 6.05 6.74 -15.60
C LYS A 110 4.69 7.26 -15.11
N VAL A 111 4.64 8.01 -14.01
CA VAL A 111 3.38 8.47 -13.41
C VAL A 111 2.80 9.63 -14.24
N PRO A 112 1.53 9.56 -14.68
CA PRO A 112 0.81 10.70 -15.26
C PRO A 112 0.72 11.86 -14.26
N ASP A 113 0.71 13.10 -14.76
CA ASP A 113 0.74 14.28 -13.90
C ASP A 113 -0.44 14.34 -12.92
N THR A 114 -1.62 13.87 -13.32
CA THR A 114 -2.83 13.74 -12.50
C THR A 114 -2.61 12.93 -11.22
N TYR A 115 -1.72 11.94 -11.22
CA TYR A 115 -1.53 11.01 -10.11
C TYR A 115 -0.17 11.14 -9.42
N LYS A 116 0.59 12.20 -9.72
CA LYS A 116 1.90 12.45 -9.09
C LYS A 116 1.81 12.50 -7.57
N GLU A 117 0.79 13.17 -7.04
CA GLU A 117 0.62 13.30 -5.60
C GLU A 117 0.27 11.95 -4.95
N VAL A 118 -0.63 11.17 -5.57
CA VAL A 118 -0.93 9.78 -5.16
C VAL A 118 0.36 8.96 -5.08
N ASN A 119 1.17 8.97 -6.14
CA ASN A 119 2.41 8.19 -6.16
C ASN A 119 3.42 8.66 -5.11
N SER A 120 3.47 9.97 -4.84
CA SER A 120 4.33 10.52 -3.79
C SER A 120 3.98 9.94 -2.41
N TYR A 121 2.69 9.80 -2.09
CA TYR A 121 2.24 9.15 -0.86
C TYR A 121 2.57 7.65 -0.82
N LEU A 122 2.48 6.95 -1.95
CA LEU A 122 2.92 5.55 -2.04
C LEU A 122 4.44 5.39 -1.81
N VAL A 123 5.25 6.27 -2.39
CA VAL A 123 6.70 6.30 -2.15
C VAL A 123 7.02 6.61 -0.68
N LYS A 124 6.33 7.57 -0.07
CA LYS A 124 6.46 7.85 1.37
C LYS A 124 6.04 6.67 2.24
N THR A 125 5.06 5.89 1.81
CA THR A 125 4.65 4.66 2.48
C THR A 125 5.82 3.67 2.52
N ASP A 126 6.47 3.42 1.38
CA ASP A 126 7.69 2.59 1.29
C ASP A 126 8.80 3.11 2.21
N ASP A 127 9.11 4.42 2.14
CA ASP A 127 10.16 5.05 2.97
C ASP A 127 9.94 4.89 4.47
N LYS A 128 8.67 4.82 4.93
CA LYS A 128 8.33 4.60 6.33
C LYS A 128 8.29 3.11 6.72
N PHE A 129 7.87 2.25 5.80
CA PHE A 129 7.85 0.80 6.04
C PHE A 129 9.27 0.22 6.09
N GLU A 130 10.19 0.66 5.25
CA GLU A 130 11.54 0.09 5.20
C GLU A 130 12.30 0.10 6.56
N PRO A 131 12.38 1.22 7.30
CA PRO A 131 12.97 1.22 8.65
C PRO A 131 12.12 0.44 9.65
N LEU A 132 10.79 0.44 9.54
CA LEU A 132 9.91 -0.36 10.40
C LEU A 132 10.16 -1.86 10.25
N LEU A 133 10.28 -2.35 9.01
CA LEU A 133 10.54 -3.76 8.72
C LEU A 133 11.92 -4.20 9.26
N LYS A 134 12.92 -3.31 9.21
CA LYS A 134 14.23 -3.54 9.84
C LYS A 134 14.13 -3.63 11.35
N ASP A 135 13.36 -2.73 11.98
CA ASP A 135 13.17 -2.74 13.42
C ASP A 135 12.42 -3.99 13.89
N ILE A 136 11.40 -4.42 13.14
CA ILE A 136 10.69 -5.68 13.42
C ILE A 136 11.66 -6.86 13.39
N LEU A 137 12.48 -7.01 12.35
CA LEU A 137 13.50 -8.07 12.28
C LEU A 137 14.54 -8.00 13.41
N LYS A 138 14.81 -6.81 13.93
CA LYS A 138 15.73 -6.63 15.06
C LYS A 138 15.08 -7.07 16.38
N VAL A 139 13.82 -6.68 16.59
CA VAL A 139 13.05 -7.00 17.79
C VAL A 139 12.76 -8.50 17.85
N THR A 140 12.43 -9.13 16.73
CA THR A 140 12.11 -10.57 16.69
C THR A 140 13.29 -11.47 17.02
N LYS A 141 14.53 -10.98 16.88
CA LYS A 141 15.75 -11.72 17.25
C LYS A 141 16.11 -11.61 18.74
N GLN A 142 15.36 -10.84 19.51
CA GLN A 142 15.58 -10.72 20.96
C GLN A 142 14.99 -11.93 21.69
N ASP A 143 15.60 -12.31 22.82
CA ASP A 143 15.11 -13.42 23.65
C ASP A 143 13.71 -13.14 24.21
N LYS A 144 13.40 -11.86 24.45
CA LYS A 144 12.08 -11.38 24.89
C LYS A 144 11.80 -10.03 24.25
N VAL A 145 10.62 -9.90 23.67
CA VAL A 145 10.06 -8.62 23.23
C VAL A 145 9.37 -7.96 24.43
N VAL A 146 9.61 -6.67 24.65
CA VAL A 146 8.96 -5.90 25.73
C VAL A 146 7.91 -4.94 25.19
N ASP A 147 7.00 -4.49 26.05
CA ASP A 147 5.87 -3.63 25.67
C ASP A 147 6.31 -2.34 24.94
N ASP A 148 7.46 -1.78 25.30
CA ASP A 148 8.00 -0.58 24.67
C ASP A 148 8.40 -0.81 23.21
N ASP A 149 8.95 -1.98 22.87
CA ASP A 149 9.26 -2.37 21.50
C ASP A 149 7.99 -2.49 20.65
N LEU A 150 6.95 -3.13 21.22
CA LEU A 150 5.65 -3.28 20.55
C LEU A 150 4.97 -1.92 20.35
N ASN A 151 4.98 -1.06 21.36
CA ASN A 151 4.43 0.29 21.26
C ASN A 151 5.14 1.12 20.18
N PHE A 152 6.46 1.01 20.11
CA PHE A 152 7.27 1.66 19.09
C PHE A 152 6.96 1.14 17.67
N ILE A 153 6.89 -0.18 17.48
CA ILE A 153 6.51 -0.83 16.22
C ILE A 153 5.11 -0.36 15.80
N ASN A 154 4.15 -0.40 16.71
CA ASN A 154 2.77 0.00 16.42
C ASN A 154 2.65 1.48 16.03
N ALA A 155 3.36 2.38 16.71
CA ALA A 155 3.35 3.80 16.38
C ALA A 155 3.94 4.07 14.98
N ARG A 156 5.00 3.35 14.60
CA ARG A 156 5.61 3.46 13.27
C ARG A 156 4.75 2.84 12.18
N MET A 157 4.15 1.68 12.45
CA MET A 157 3.17 1.05 11.56
C MET A 157 2.03 2.00 11.25
N LYS A 158 1.44 2.62 12.28
CA LYS A 158 0.38 3.61 12.11
C LYS A 158 0.79 4.75 11.17
N LYS A 159 1.97 5.35 11.37
CA LYS A 159 2.47 6.43 10.51
C LYS A 159 2.72 5.99 9.06
N ALA A 160 3.12 4.73 8.84
CA ALA A 160 3.28 4.20 7.50
C ALA A 160 1.92 4.00 6.81
N LEU A 161 0.93 3.52 7.55
CA LEU A 161 -0.45 3.35 7.06
C LEU A 161 -1.18 4.69 6.82
N GLU A 162 -0.86 5.75 7.56
CA GLU A 162 -1.39 7.10 7.33
C GLU A 162 -1.03 7.65 5.93
N GLU A 163 0.18 7.39 5.43
CA GLU A 163 0.53 7.84 4.06
C GLU A 163 -0.24 7.05 2.99
N MET A 164 -0.50 5.76 3.21
CA MET A 164 -1.37 4.98 2.32
C MET A 164 -2.80 5.53 2.31
N ASP A 165 -3.31 5.97 3.46
CA ASP A 165 -4.63 6.60 3.58
C ASP A 165 -4.71 7.94 2.84
N HIS A 166 -3.64 8.74 2.90
CA HIS A 166 -3.53 9.95 2.09
C HIS A 166 -3.55 9.64 0.58
N ALA A 167 -2.85 8.58 0.14
CA ALA A 167 -2.89 8.14 -1.25
C ALA A 167 -4.32 7.76 -1.70
N LYS A 168 -5.06 7.03 -0.85
CA LYS A 168 -6.48 6.68 -1.09
C LYS A 168 -7.36 7.92 -1.18
N THR A 169 -7.18 8.85 -0.24
CA THR A 169 -7.93 10.11 -0.20
C THR A 169 -7.72 10.92 -1.48
N GLU A 170 -6.48 11.00 -1.96
CA GLU A 170 -6.16 11.74 -3.17
C GLU A 170 -6.76 11.09 -4.43
N ILE A 171 -6.78 9.76 -4.50
CA ILE A 171 -7.49 9.04 -5.56
C ILE A 171 -8.98 9.38 -5.56
N SER A 172 -9.64 9.40 -4.41
CA SER A 172 -11.05 9.76 -4.32
C SER A 172 -11.32 11.18 -4.81
N LYS A 173 -10.42 12.14 -4.53
CA LYS A 173 -10.56 13.52 -5.07
C LYS A 173 -10.49 13.54 -6.59
N ILE A 174 -9.52 12.83 -7.18
CA ILE A 174 -9.36 12.75 -8.64
C ILE A 174 -10.62 12.13 -9.28
N GLU A 175 -11.18 11.09 -8.67
CA GLU A 175 -12.43 10.46 -9.13
C GLU A 175 -13.63 11.42 -9.05
N ASP A 176 -13.77 12.15 -7.95
CA ASP A 176 -14.82 13.16 -7.74
C ASP A 176 -14.72 14.32 -8.75
N GLU A 177 -13.51 14.78 -9.05
CA GLU A 177 -13.28 15.83 -10.05
C GLU A 177 -13.67 15.35 -11.45
N LYS A 178 -13.25 14.14 -11.84
CA LYS A 178 -13.63 13.53 -13.13
C LYS A 178 -15.15 13.33 -13.26
N ALA A 179 -15.84 13.01 -12.18
CA ALA A 179 -17.28 12.87 -12.16
C ALA A 179 -18.01 14.22 -12.35
N LYS A 180 -17.45 15.33 -11.84
CA LYS A 180 -18.00 16.68 -12.01
C LYS A 180 -17.83 17.21 -13.43
N ASP A 181 -16.73 16.86 -14.09
CA ASP A 181 -16.41 17.29 -15.46
C ASP A 181 -17.15 16.50 -16.56
N THR A 182 -17.84 15.41 -16.19
CA THR A 182 -18.70 14.69 -17.14
C THR A 182 -19.97 15.52 -17.37
N PRO A 183 -20.24 16.03 -18.60
CA PRO A 183 -21.44 16.81 -18.85
C PRO A 183 -22.67 15.98 -18.50
N LYS A 184 -23.51 16.48 -17.59
CA LYS A 184 -24.89 15.98 -17.47
C LYS A 184 -25.57 16.23 -18.81
N ASP A 185 -25.69 15.18 -19.60
CA ASP A 185 -26.49 15.19 -20.81
C ASP A 185 -27.93 15.57 -20.43
N LYS A 186 -28.27 16.85 -20.62
CA LYS A 186 -29.63 17.40 -20.41
C LYS A 186 -30.56 17.04 -21.58
N SER A 187 -30.38 15.86 -22.15
CA SER A 187 -31.22 15.35 -23.24
C SER A 187 -32.37 14.53 -22.66
N LYS A 188 -33.39 15.23 -22.16
CA LYS A 188 -34.82 14.88 -22.23
C LYS A 188 -35.63 15.93 -21.46
N SER A 189 -35.93 17.01 -22.17
CA SER A 189 -37.14 17.80 -21.95
C SER A 189 -38.32 17.15 -22.67
#